data_AF-A0A662VT30-F1
#
_entry.id   AF-A0A662VT30-F1
#
_cell.length_a   1.000
_cell.length_b   1.000
_cell.length_c   1.000
_cell.angle_alpha   90.00
_cell.angle_beta   90.00
_cell.angle_gamma   90.00
#
_symmetry.space_group_name_H-M   'P 1'
#
loop_
_entity.id
_entity.type
_entity.pdbx_description
1 polymer ?
#
loop_
_entity_poly.entity_id
_entity_poly.type
_entity_poly.pdbx_seq_one_letter_code
_entity_poly.pdbx_strand_id
1 'polypeptide(L)'
;MTEVKVGLLETLAIKNWYRFLLYIGGVILILSLFLEPKGIEISRLRAFSLHTIVLSLILWAIEDIKNKIGDYIEYLHQNDRIDDSQYDEWAMVILTVWYLINIVALIIWILFISPTLF
;
A
#
# COMPACT_ATOMS: atom_id res chain seq x y z
N MET A 1 12.81 18.71 18.27
CA MET A 1 11.76 17.65 18.30
C MET A 1 10.96 17.51 17.00
N THR A 2 11.18 18.38 16.01
CA THR A 2 10.50 18.36 14.69
C THR A 2 11.15 17.39 13.68
N GLU A 3 12.47 17.22 13.72
CA GLU A 3 13.23 16.38 12.77
C GLU A 3 12.85 14.90 12.83
N VAL A 4 12.59 14.35 14.03
CA VAL A 4 12.23 12.94 14.22
C VAL A 4 10.86 12.61 13.59
N LYS A 5 9.93 13.57 13.58
CA LYS A 5 8.59 13.36 13.00
C LYS A 5 8.58 13.38 11.48
N VAL A 6 9.44 14.21 10.86
CA VAL A 6 9.57 14.29 9.39
C VAL A 6 10.19 13.00 8.85
N GLY A 7 11.26 12.51 9.50
CA GLY A 7 11.90 11.25 9.09
C GLY A 7 10.97 10.03 9.19
N LEU A 8 10.07 9.98 10.19
CA LEU A 8 9.10 8.89 10.34
C LEU A 8 8.06 8.89 9.22
N LEU A 9 7.55 10.07 8.84
CA LEU A 9 6.59 10.23 7.75
C LEU A 9 7.23 9.89 6.39
N GLU A 10 8.44 10.37 6.12
CA GLU A 10 9.18 10.05 4.90
C GLU A 10 9.47 8.55 4.80
N THR A 11 9.92 7.93 5.90
CA THR A 11 10.25 6.50 5.92
C THR A 11 9.00 5.62 5.69
N LEU A 12 7.86 5.98 6.28
CA LEU A 12 6.59 5.26 6.09
C LEU A 12 5.99 5.51 4.70
N ALA A 13 6.01 6.76 4.22
CA ALA A 13 5.42 7.14 2.94
C ALA A 13 6.21 6.56 1.74
N ILE A 14 7.54 6.57 1.80
CA ILE A 14 8.39 6.11 0.69
C ILE A 14 8.42 4.58 0.63
N LYS A 15 8.52 3.90 1.78
CA LYS A 15 8.69 2.45 1.80
C LYS A 15 7.38 1.68 1.67
N ASN A 16 6.28 2.21 2.23
CA ASN A 16 4.97 1.55 2.29
C ASN A 16 3.83 2.56 2.09
N TRP A 17 3.81 3.20 0.92
CA TRP A 17 2.84 4.25 0.58
C TRP A 17 1.37 3.85 0.83
N TYR A 18 1.00 2.60 0.58
CA TYR A 18 -0.36 2.11 0.83
C TYR A 18 -0.67 2.00 2.33
N ARG A 19 0.29 1.64 3.20
CA ARG A 19 0.08 1.70 4.67
C ARG A 19 -0.11 3.14 5.13
N PHE A 20 0.65 4.07 4.56
CA PHE A 20 0.46 5.49 4.82
C PHE A 20 -0.94 5.97 4.39
N LEU A 21 -1.39 5.58 3.20
CA LEU A 21 -2.74 5.87 2.72
C LEU A 21 -3.84 5.23 3.58
N LEU A 22 -3.61 4.03 4.13
CA LEU A 22 -4.53 3.41 5.08
C LEU A 22 -4.75 4.31 6.31
N TYR A 23 -3.67 4.84 6.89
CA TYR A 23 -3.75 5.75 8.03
C TYR A 23 -4.47 7.06 7.66
N ILE A 24 -4.12 7.66 6.52
CA ILE A 24 -4.79 8.88 6.04
C ILE A 24 -6.28 8.62 5.81
N GLY A 25 -6.61 7.54 5.12
CA GLY A 25 -7.99 7.14 4.84
C GLY A 25 -8.79 6.98 6.12
N GLY A 26 -8.23 6.30 7.14
CA GLY A 26 -8.84 6.15 8.45
C GLY A 26 -9.09 7.48 9.16
N VAL A 27 -8.10 8.38 9.18
CA VAL A 27 -8.24 9.72 9.77
C VAL A 27 -9.33 10.52 9.05
N ILE A 28 -9.34 10.52 7.71
CA ILE A 28 -10.37 11.20 6.92
C ILE A 28 -11.76 10.63 7.22
N LEU A 29 -11.89 9.30 7.34
CA LEU A 29 -13.16 8.66 7.67
C LEU A 29 -13.70 9.18 9.00
N ILE A 30 -12.87 9.09 10.05
CA ILE A 30 -13.22 9.49 11.41
C ILE A 30 -13.61 10.97 11.41
N LEU A 31 -12.79 11.85 10.82
CA LEU A 31 -13.10 13.27 10.76
C LEU A 31 -14.41 13.55 10.02
N SER A 32 -14.70 12.85 8.92
CA SER A 32 -15.93 13.01 8.15
C SER A 32 -17.21 12.54 8.89
N LEU A 33 -17.08 11.83 10.01
CA LEU A 33 -18.21 11.46 10.87
C LEU A 33 -18.60 12.59 11.83
N PHE A 34 -17.66 13.46 12.19
CA PHE A 34 -17.85 14.52 13.18
C PHE A 34 -17.84 15.93 12.57
N LEU A 35 -17.26 16.11 11.39
CA LEU A 35 -17.12 17.40 10.73
C LEU A 35 -17.92 17.40 9.42
N GLU A 36 -18.69 18.47 9.21
CA GLU A 36 -19.37 18.76 7.96
C GLU A 36 -18.61 19.88 7.23
N PRO A 37 -17.54 19.56 6.46
CA PRO A 37 -16.80 20.57 5.73
C PRO A 37 -17.71 21.29 4.72
N LYS A 38 -17.81 22.61 4.83
CA LYS A 38 -18.59 23.43 3.90
C LYS A 38 -18.00 23.33 2.50
N GLY A 39 -18.85 23.06 1.50
CA GLY A 39 -18.46 23.01 0.09
C GLY A 39 -18.00 21.64 -0.41
N ILE A 40 -18.04 20.60 0.42
CA ILE A 40 -17.73 19.21 0.02
C ILE A 40 -18.90 18.30 0.38
N GLU A 41 -19.32 17.45 -0.56
CA GLU A 41 -20.28 16.39 -0.27
C GLU A 41 -19.64 15.33 0.65
N ILE A 42 -20.13 15.24 1.89
CA ILE A 42 -19.64 14.30 2.91
C ILE A 42 -19.70 12.84 2.43
N SER A 43 -20.73 12.49 1.66
CA SER A 43 -20.88 11.16 1.04
C SER A 43 -19.69 10.83 0.13
N ARG A 44 -19.22 11.77 -0.68
CA ARG A 44 -18.04 11.59 -1.56
C ARG A 44 -16.77 11.43 -0.75
N LEU A 45 -16.59 12.24 0.31
CA LEU A 45 -15.41 12.14 1.18
C LEU A 45 -15.33 10.80 1.91
N ARG A 46 -16.47 10.30 2.42
CA ARG A 46 -16.58 8.97 3.04
C ARG A 46 -16.31 7.86 2.04
N ALA A 47 -16.87 7.96 0.83
CA ALA A 47 -16.61 7.01 -0.23
C ALA A 47 -15.11 6.98 -0.57
N PHE A 48 -14.48 8.14 -0.80
CA PHE A 48 -13.05 8.25 -1.08
C PHE A 48 -12.20 7.57 0.01
N SER A 49 -12.49 7.85 1.27
CA SER A 49 -11.82 7.25 2.41
C SER A 49 -11.96 5.72 2.43
N LEU A 50 -13.19 5.20 2.23
CA LEU A 50 -13.44 3.76 2.20
C LEU A 50 -12.70 3.07 1.05
N HIS A 51 -12.72 3.63 -0.16
CA HIS A 51 -11.97 3.07 -1.29
C HIS A 51 -10.46 3.05 -1.01
N THR A 52 -9.93 4.12 -0.41
CA THR A 52 -8.52 4.20 -0.02
C THR A 52 -8.15 3.14 1.02
N ILE A 53 -8.99 2.97 2.04
CA ILE A 53 -8.80 1.95 3.08
C ILE A 53 -8.82 0.54 2.46
N VAL A 54 -9.84 0.23 1.66
CA VAL A 54 -10.00 -1.10 1.04
C VAL A 54 -8.83 -1.43 0.13
N LEU A 55 -8.44 -0.50 -0.76
CA LEU A 55 -7.28 -0.71 -1.64
C LEU A 55 -5.99 -0.94 -0.85
N SER A 56 -5.79 -0.16 0.21
CA SER A 56 -4.60 -0.26 1.05
C SER A 56 -4.54 -1.57 1.83
N LEU A 57 -5.69 -2.07 2.32
CA LEU A 57 -5.79 -3.39 2.95
C LEU A 57 -5.51 -4.52 1.97
N ILE A 58 -6.01 -4.43 0.74
CA ILE A 58 -5.73 -5.41 -0.33
C ILE A 58 -4.22 -5.45 -0.61
N LEU A 59 -3.57 -4.29 -0.78
CA LEU A 59 -2.13 -4.22 -1.01
C LEU A 59 -1.32 -4.81 0.15
N TRP A 60 -1.75 -4.53 1.39
CA TRP A 60 -1.10 -5.09 2.57
C TRP A 60 -1.25 -6.62 2.62
N ALA A 61 -2.44 -7.15 2.32
CA ALA A 61 -2.65 -8.60 2.25
C ALA A 61 -1.78 -9.26 1.16
N ILE A 62 -1.63 -8.62 0.00
CA ILE A 62 -0.75 -9.11 -1.08
C ILE A 62 0.72 -9.06 -0.66
N GLU A 63 1.15 -8.02 0.05
CA GLU A 63 2.50 -7.94 0.59
C GLU A 63 2.80 -9.11 1.55
N ASP A 64 1.87 -9.43 2.45
CA ASP A 64 2.01 -10.56 3.37
C ASP A 64 2.11 -11.90 2.62
N ILE A 65 1.33 -12.09 1.55
CA ILE A 65 1.43 -13.28 0.69
C ILE A 65 2.81 -13.33 0.00
N LYS A 66 3.26 -12.21 -0.58
CA LYS A 66 4.56 -12.10 -1.23
C LYS A 66 5.70 -12.43 -0.26
N ASN A 67 5.64 -11.94 0.97
CA ASN A 67 6.65 -12.25 1.99
C ASN A 67 6.67 -13.74 2.32
N LYS A 68 5.51 -14.38 2.51
CA LYS A 68 5.43 -15.84 2.71
C LYS A 68 5.99 -16.65 1.55
N ILE A 69 5.80 -16.20 0.31
CA ILE A 69 6.39 -16.83 -0.87
C ILE A 69 7.91 -16.68 -0.84
N GLY A 70 8.42 -15.50 -0.49
CA GLY A 70 9.84 -15.24 -0.31
C GLY A 70 10.46 -16.17 0.74
N ASP A 71 9.86 -16.27 1.92
CA ASP A 71 10.31 -17.14 3.00
C ASP A 71 10.33 -18.62 2.57
N TYR A 72 9.35 -19.05 1.78
CA TYR A 72 9.31 -20.42 1.25
C TYR A 72 10.42 -20.69 0.24
N ILE A 73 10.74 -19.72 -0.62
CA ILE A 73 11.84 -19.85 -1.60
C ILE A 73 13.19 -19.84 -0.88
N GLU A 74 13.37 -18.97 0.12
CA GLU A 74 14.56 -18.97 0.95
C GLU A 74 14.75 -20.32 1.68
N TYR A 75 13.65 -20.89 2.21
CA TYR A 75 13.69 -22.23 2.79
C TYR A 75 14.13 -23.31 1.78
N LEU A 76 13.61 -23.28 0.54
CA LEU A 76 14.05 -24.22 -0.50
C LEU A 76 15.54 -24.09 -0.81
N HIS A 77 16.05 -22.86 -0.83
CA HIS A 77 17.45 -22.57 -1.09
C HIS A 77 18.36 -23.08 0.05
N GLN A 78 18.00 -22.79 1.31
CA GLN A 78 18.73 -23.26 2.49
C GLN A 78 18.77 -24.79 2.63
N ASN A 79 17.83 -25.49 2.00
CA ASN A 79 17.75 -26.95 1.98
C ASN A 79 18.31 -27.58 0.71
N ASP A 80 19.11 -26.85 -0.07
CA ASP A 80 19.77 -27.29 -1.31
C ASP A 80 18.78 -27.84 -2.36
N ARG A 81 17.50 -27.44 -2.30
CA ARG A 81 16.47 -27.86 -3.26
C ARG A 81 16.48 -27.00 -4.53
N ILE A 82 17.00 -25.78 -4.43
CA ILE A 82 17.21 -24.86 -5.54
C ILE A 82 18.61 -24.24 -5.41
N ASP A 83 19.27 -24.00 -6.55
CA ASP A 83 20.58 -23.37 -6.60
C ASP A 83 20.49 -21.83 -6.55
N ASP A 84 21.66 -21.17 -6.45
CA ASP A 84 21.78 -19.70 -6.42
C ASP A 84 21.12 -19.03 -7.63
N SER A 85 21.29 -19.61 -8.83
CA SER A 85 20.74 -19.05 -10.07
C SER A 85 19.22 -19.05 -10.06
N GLN A 86 18.61 -20.14 -9.59
CA GLN A 86 17.16 -20.23 -9.47
C GLN A 86 16.63 -19.29 -8.39
N TYR A 87 17.32 -19.20 -7.25
CA TYR A 87 16.94 -18.27 -6.18
C TYR A 87 16.93 -16.82 -6.68
N ASP A 88 17.98 -16.39 -7.38
CA ASP A 88 18.08 -15.04 -7.95
C ASP A 88 16.98 -14.77 -8.99
N GLU A 89 16.67 -15.74 -9.85
CA GLU A 89 15.59 -15.63 -10.83
C GLU A 89 14.23 -15.43 -10.14
N TRP A 90 13.91 -16.26 -9.14
CA TRP A 90 12.67 -16.13 -8.39
C TRP A 90 12.58 -14.80 -7.63
N ALA A 91 13.67 -14.36 -7.00
CA ALA A 91 13.73 -13.07 -6.32
C ALA A 91 13.45 -11.90 -7.28
N MET A 92 14.03 -11.95 -8.49
CA MET A 92 13.80 -10.95 -9.54
C MET A 92 12.34 -10.94 -10.03
N VAL A 93 11.74 -12.12 -10.22
CA VAL A 93 10.34 -12.25 -10.62
C VAL A 93 9.42 -11.65 -9.56
N ILE A 94 9.62 -11.99 -8.28
CA ILE A 94 8.82 -11.46 -7.17
C ILE A 94 8.91 -9.93 -7.10
N LEU A 95 10.11 -9.38 -7.24
CA LEU A 95 10.32 -7.93 -7.25
C LEU A 95 9.62 -7.25 -8.42
N THR A 96 9.74 -7.82 -9.62
CA THR A 96 9.11 -7.29 -10.84
C THR A 96 7.59 -7.29 -10.72
N VAL A 97 7.01 -8.41 -10.28
CA VAL A 97 5.57 -8.55 -10.06
C VAL A 97 5.09 -7.58 -8.99
N TRP A 98 5.82 -7.45 -7.88
CA TRP A 98 5.47 -6.51 -6.83
C TRP A 98 5.49 -5.06 -7.32
N TYR A 99 6.48 -4.68 -8.12
CA TYR A 99 6.56 -3.35 -8.72
C TYR A 99 5.36 -3.06 -9.64
N LEU A 100 4.99 -4.03 -10.50
CA LEU A 100 3.82 -3.90 -11.38
C LEU A 100 2.51 -3.74 -10.59
N ILE A 101 2.32 -4.54 -9.54
CA ILE A 101 1.14 -4.43 -8.65
C ILE A 101 1.06 -3.04 -8.03
N ASN A 102 2.20 -2.48 -7.57
CA ASN A 102 2.24 -1.15 -7.00
C ASN A 102 1.85 -0.07 -8.02
N ILE A 103 2.37 -0.13 -9.25
CA ILE A 103 2.00 0.81 -10.31
C ILE A 103 0.51 0.73 -10.62
N VAL A 104 -0.01 -0.48 -10.83
CA VAL A 104 -1.42 -0.69 -11.17
C VAL A 104 -2.32 -0.17 -10.05
N ALA A 105 -1.98 -0.45 -8.79
CA ALA A 105 -2.75 0.03 -7.66
C ALA A 105 -2.67 1.57 -7.51
N LEU A 106 -1.52 2.18 -7.78
CA LEU A 106 -1.38 3.63 -7.79
C LEU A 106 -2.26 4.27 -8.88
N ILE A 107 -2.28 3.70 -10.09
CA ILE A 107 -3.15 4.16 -11.17
C ILE A 107 -4.62 4.04 -10.76
N ILE A 108 -5.03 2.88 -10.23
CA ILE A 108 -6.39 2.65 -9.73
C ILE A 108 -6.77 3.69 -8.68
N TRP A 109 -5.88 3.97 -7.73
CA TRP A 109 -6.11 4.96 -6.68
C TRP A 109 -6.30 6.38 -7.25
N ILE A 110 -5.44 6.80 -8.20
CA ILE A 110 -5.56 8.10 -8.87
C ILE A 110 -6.88 8.21 -9.63
N LEU A 111 -7.29 7.14 -10.34
CA LEU A 111 -8.55 7.10 -11.07
C LEU A 111 -9.77 7.19 -10.14
N PHE A 112 -9.67 6.67 -8.91
CA PHE A 112 -10.72 6.83 -7.91
C PHE A 112 -10.75 8.23 -7.27
N ILE A 113 -9.61 8.92 -7.18
CA ILE A 113 -9.52 10.29 -6.66
C ILE A 113 -10.11 11.31 -7.60
N SER A 114 -9.79 11.20 -8.90
CA SER A 114 -10.12 12.23 -9.88
C SER A 114 -11.61 12.62 -9.85
N PRO A 115 -12.59 11.69 -9.84
CA PRO A 115 -14.02 12.02 -9.77
C PRO A 115 -14.47 12.58 -8.42
N THR A 116 -13.72 12.38 -7.35
CA THR A 116 -14.06 12.91 -6.01
C THR A 116 -13.57 14.34 -5.77
N LEU A 117 -12.69 14.86 -6.63
CA LEU A 117 -12.15 16.23 -6.54
C LEU A 117 -12.89 17.23 -7.45
N PHE A 118 -13.77 16.78 -8.34
CA PHE A 118 -14.61 17.59 -9.24
C PHE A 118 -16.10 17.32 -9.00
#